data_AF-A0A5C6BY09-F1
#
_entry.id   AF-A0A5C6BY09-F1
#
_cell.length_a   1.000
_cell.length_b   1.000
_cell.length_c   1.000
_cell.angle_alpha   90.00
_cell.angle_beta   90.00
_cell.angle_gamma   90.00
#
_symmetry.space_group_name_H-M   'P 1'
#
loop_
_entity.id
_entity.type
_entity.pdbx_description
1 polymer ?
#
loop_
_entity_poly.entity_id
_entity_poly.type
_entity_poly.pdbx_seq_one_letter_code
_entity_poly.pdbx_strand_id
1 'polypeptide(L)'
;MHHTAHQDASIAKPQSSPPRQRDTLSDTGVMRILGEYPPPHEKAAHEELPAMRQCPLCSRNVPEASTVCKHCQCYVGPSPDYLTSLNGSTHKQRPQP
;
A
#
# COMPACT_ATOMS: atom_id res chain seq x y z
N MET A 1 -27.46 30.06 -55.89
CA MET A 1 -28.76 29.56 -55.40
C MET A 1 -28.45 28.32 -54.57
N HIS A 2 -28.64 28.17 -53.26
CA HIS A 2 -29.12 28.99 -52.15
C HIS A 2 -28.63 28.30 -50.85
N HIS A 3 -28.15 29.09 -49.89
CA HIS A 3 -28.26 29.01 -48.42
C HIS A 3 -28.26 27.67 -47.62
N THR A 4 -27.28 27.58 -46.69
CA THR A 4 -27.41 27.51 -45.21
C THR A 4 -28.43 26.57 -44.56
N ALA A 5 -28.00 25.72 -43.60
CA ALA A 5 -28.35 25.87 -42.17
C ALA A 5 -27.90 24.70 -41.27
N HIS A 6 -27.48 25.08 -40.07
CA HIS A 6 -27.17 24.31 -38.88
C HIS A 6 -28.33 23.42 -38.40
N GLN A 7 -28.01 22.36 -37.66
CA GLN A 7 -28.66 22.16 -36.35
C GLN A 7 -27.86 21.26 -35.41
N ASP A 8 -27.35 21.92 -34.37
CA ASP A 8 -27.08 21.42 -33.03
C ASP A 8 -28.36 20.78 -32.47
N ALA A 9 -28.25 19.54 -31.97
CA ALA A 9 -29.29 18.93 -31.16
C ALA A 9 -28.67 18.54 -29.81
N SER A 10 -28.43 19.55 -29.00
CA SER A 10 -28.50 19.48 -27.54
C SER A 10 -29.76 18.70 -27.10
N ILE A 11 -29.63 17.42 -26.74
CA ILE A 11 -30.64 16.73 -25.95
C ILE A 11 -30.25 16.82 -24.47
N ALA A 12 -31.12 17.50 -23.74
CA ALA A 12 -31.03 17.79 -22.33
C ALA A 12 -31.03 16.51 -21.46
N LYS A 13 -30.35 16.62 -20.31
CA LYS A 13 -30.46 15.72 -19.16
C LYS A 13 -31.94 15.47 -18.78
N PRO A 14 -32.37 14.21 -18.58
CA PRO A 14 -33.55 13.94 -17.77
C PRO A 14 -33.16 14.06 -16.29
N GLN A 15 -33.49 15.19 -15.66
CA GLN A 15 -33.72 15.23 -14.21
C GLN A 15 -35.07 14.55 -13.95
N SER A 16 -35.05 13.32 -13.47
CA SER A 16 -36.21 12.68 -12.85
C SER A 16 -35.89 12.37 -11.39
N SER A 17 -36.66 13.00 -10.51
CA SER A 17 -36.79 12.80 -9.06
C SER A 17 -36.48 11.39 -8.53
N PRO A 18 -35.96 11.26 -7.29
CA PRO A 18 -35.72 9.95 -6.70
C PRO A 18 -37.05 9.18 -6.55
N PRO A 19 -37.13 7.92 -7.02
CA PRO A 19 -38.27 7.08 -6.71
C PRO A 19 -38.28 6.80 -5.21
N ARG A 20 -39.42 7.06 -4.57
CA ARG A 20 -39.68 6.65 -3.18
C ARG A 20 -39.45 5.14 -3.10
N GLN A 21 -38.46 4.72 -2.31
CA GLN A 21 -38.15 3.32 -2.05
C GLN A 21 -39.40 2.63 -1.51
N ARG A 22 -39.98 1.73 -2.30
CA ARG A 22 -40.81 0.65 -1.76
C ARG A 22 -39.86 -0.51 -1.52
N ASP A 23 -39.58 -0.76 -0.25
CA ASP A 23 -38.80 -1.91 0.20
C ASP A 23 -39.45 -3.18 -0.33
N THR A 24 -38.79 -3.80 -1.31
CA THR A 24 -39.10 -5.15 -1.74
C THR A 24 -38.47 -6.05 -0.68
N LEU A 25 -39.27 -6.49 0.29
CA LEU A 25 -38.81 -7.39 1.34
C LEU A 25 -38.47 -8.74 0.70
N SER A 26 -37.18 -9.00 0.45
CA SER A 26 -36.68 -10.31 0.07
C SER A 26 -36.66 -11.25 1.27
N ASP A 27 -37.04 -12.50 1.03
CA ASP A 27 -37.17 -13.63 1.98
C ASP A 27 -35.86 -14.00 2.72
N THR A 28 -34.76 -13.29 2.48
CA THR A 28 -33.50 -13.40 3.24
C THR A 28 -33.44 -12.52 4.49
N GLY A 29 -34.52 -11.81 4.83
CA GLY A 29 -34.57 -10.82 5.92
C GLY A 29 -34.58 -11.36 7.37
N VAL A 30 -34.37 -12.65 7.59
CA VAL A 30 -34.53 -13.30 8.91
C VAL A 30 -33.23 -13.35 9.75
N MET A 31 -32.11 -12.81 9.28
CA MET A 31 -30.82 -12.88 10.01
C MET A 31 -30.50 -11.61 10.84
N ARG A 32 -31.44 -11.13 11.68
CA ARG A 32 -31.19 -9.98 12.59
C ARG A 32 -31.43 -10.32 14.07
N ILE A 33 -30.86 -11.42 14.58
CA ILE A 33 -31.02 -11.78 16.00
C ILE A 33 -29.70 -11.90 16.77
N LEU A 34 -28.52 -11.86 16.14
CA LEU A 34 -27.25 -11.95 16.87
C LEU A 34 -26.34 -10.78 16.54
N GLY A 35 -26.48 -9.71 17.33
CA GLY A 35 -25.44 -8.71 17.61
C GLY A 35 -25.03 -7.81 16.46
N GLU A 36 -24.82 -6.53 16.75
CA GLU A 36 -24.11 -5.62 15.86
C GLU A 36 -22.71 -6.20 15.60
N TYR A 37 -22.50 -6.77 14.41
CA TYR A 37 -21.17 -7.05 13.92
C TYR A 37 -20.59 -5.70 13.49
N PRO A 38 -19.61 -5.12 14.21
CA PRO A 38 -18.97 -3.92 13.72
C PRO A 38 -18.40 -4.25 12.34
N PRO A 39 -18.58 -3.38 11.33
CA PRO A 39 -17.93 -3.59 10.04
C PRO A 39 -16.44 -3.83 10.32
N PRO A 40 -15.78 -4.80 9.66
CA PRO A 40 -14.34 -4.93 9.76
C PRO A 40 -13.80 -3.54 9.45
N HIS A 41 -13.16 -2.90 10.42
CA HIS A 41 -12.50 -1.63 10.17
C HIS A 41 -11.57 -1.89 8.99
N GLU A 42 -11.94 -1.38 7.82
CA GLU A 42 -11.03 -1.25 6.70
C GLU A 42 -9.89 -0.44 7.28
N LYS A 43 -8.79 -1.13 7.60
CA LYS A 43 -7.56 -0.46 8.00
C LYS A 43 -7.31 0.48 6.84
N ALA A 44 -7.54 1.77 7.06
CA ALA A 44 -7.26 2.80 6.10
C ALA A 44 -5.90 2.43 5.53
N ALA A 45 -5.84 2.15 4.23
CA ALA A 45 -4.62 1.86 3.53
C ALA A 45 -3.80 3.15 3.60
N HIS A 46 -3.14 3.36 4.74
CA HIS A 46 -2.16 4.39 4.93
C HIS A 46 -1.08 4.01 3.93
N GLU A 47 -0.93 4.78 2.85
CA GLU A 47 0.26 4.74 2.03
C GLU A 47 1.43 5.04 2.95
N GLU A 48 1.99 4.00 3.57
CA GLU A 48 3.19 4.12 4.36
C GLU A 48 4.30 4.37 3.35
N LEU A 49 4.80 5.60 3.35
CA LEU A 49 5.96 5.96 2.55
C LEU A 49 7.07 4.94 2.83
N PRO A 50 7.74 4.40 1.80
CA PRO A 50 8.77 3.40 2.01
C PRO A 50 9.84 3.91 2.98
N ALA A 51 10.11 3.15 4.03
CA ALA A 51 11.17 3.44 4.97
C ALA A 51 12.52 3.58 4.25
N MET A 52 13.32 4.57 4.69
CA MET A 52 14.58 4.96 4.06
C MET A 52 15.73 4.85 5.06
N ARG A 53 16.91 4.48 4.56
CA ARG A 53 18.17 4.39 5.33
C ARG A 53 19.32 5.03 4.55
N GLN A 54 20.41 5.36 5.25
CA GLN A 54 21.61 5.92 4.62
C GLN A 54 22.59 4.82 4.20
N CYS A 55 23.15 4.96 2.99
CA CYS A 55 24.25 4.11 2.54
C CYS A 55 25.53 4.39 3.35
N PRO A 56 26.23 3.36 3.87
CA PRO A 56 27.42 3.54 4.71
C PRO A 56 28.66 4.04 3.94
N LEU A 57 28.66 3.95 2.60
CA LEU A 57 29.81 4.38 1.78
C LEU A 57 29.62 5.76 1.15
N CYS A 58 28.42 6.08 0.67
CA CYS A 58 28.16 7.33 -0.07
C CYS A 58 27.07 8.21 0.55
N SER A 59 26.53 7.82 1.70
CA SER A 59 25.54 8.57 2.51
C SER A 59 24.23 8.94 1.82
N ARG A 60 23.97 8.43 0.61
CA ARG A 60 22.68 8.63 -0.08
C ARG A 60 21.58 7.80 0.57
N ASN A 61 20.35 8.33 0.51
CA ASN A 61 19.16 7.62 0.95
C ASN A 61 18.88 6.44 0.03
N VAL A 62 18.65 5.28 0.62
CA VAL A 62 18.36 4.02 -0.04
C VAL A 62 17.08 3.44 0.61
N PRO A 63 16.11 2.94 -0.18
CA PRO A 63 14.95 2.26 0.38
C PRO A 63 15.38 1.08 1.23
N GLU A 64 14.72 0.87 2.37
CA GLU A 64 15.07 -0.23 3.29
C GLU A 64 14.92 -1.60 2.62
N ALA A 65 13.96 -1.74 1.71
CA ALA A 65 13.76 -2.94 0.88
C ALA A 65 14.91 -3.23 -0.12
N SER A 66 15.79 -2.27 -0.41
CA SER A 66 16.90 -2.46 -1.36
C SER A 66 18.13 -3.05 -0.68
N THR A 67 18.67 -4.14 -1.20
CA THR A 67 19.90 -4.77 -0.69
C THR A 67 21.18 -4.15 -1.25
N VAL A 68 21.09 -3.35 -2.32
CA VAL A 68 22.23 -2.72 -3.01
C VAL A 68 21.98 -1.23 -3.21
N CYS A 69 22.99 -0.40 -2.93
CA CYS A 69 22.93 1.02 -3.24
C CYS A 69 23.08 1.25 -4.76
N LYS A 70 22.11 1.89 -5.41
CA LYS A 70 22.17 2.18 -6.85
C LYS A 70 23.24 3.21 -7.26
N HIS A 71 23.78 3.96 -6.30
CA HIS A 71 24.79 4.98 -6.58
C HIS A 71 26.21 4.42 -6.58
N CYS A 72 26.61 3.77 -5.48
CA CYS A 72 27.96 3.22 -5.32
C CYS A 72 28.05 1.69 -5.44
N GLN A 73 26.94 1.01 -5.71
CA GLN A 73 26.85 -0.44 -5.95
C GLN A 73 27.32 -1.31 -4.77
N CYS A 74 27.32 -0.78 -3.54
CA CYS A 74 27.66 -1.58 -2.36
C CYS A 74 26.44 -2.30 -1.77
N TYR A 75 26.71 -3.43 -1.11
CA TYR A 75 25.70 -4.13 -0.31
C TYR A 75 25.34 -3.28 0.91
N VAL A 76 24.03 -3.15 1.16
CA VAL A 76 23.48 -2.41 2.30
C VAL A 76 22.50 -3.26 3.11
N GLY A 77 22.16 -4.47 2.67
CA GLY A 77 21.26 -5.37 3.38
C GLY A 77 21.80 -5.87 4.72
N PRO A 78 20.96 -6.55 5.53
CA PRO A 78 21.42 -7.26 6.72
C PRO A 78 22.47 -8.30 6.34
N SER A 79 23.52 -8.44 7.16
CA SER A 79 24.50 -9.52 6.97
C SER A 79 23.87 -10.86 7.36
N PRO A 80 23.96 -11.91 6.52
CA PRO A 80 23.49 -13.23 6.90
C PRO A 80 24.30 -13.79 8.09
N ASP A 81 23.65 -14.62 8.92
CA ASP A 81 24.18 -15.09 10.20
C ASP A 81 25.54 -15.81 10.11
N TYR A 82 25.77 -16.51 9.01
CA TYR A 82 27.03 -17.22 8.78
C TYR A 82 28.23 -16.27 8.64
N LEU A 83 28.04 -15.06 8.10
CA LEU A 83 29.12 -14.05 8.04
C LEU A 83 29.43 -13.50 9.43
N THR A 84 28.41 -13.33 10.27
CA THR A 84 28.60 -12.90 11.67
C THR A 84 29.44 -13.91 12.45
N SER A 85 29.23 -15.22 12.19
CA SER A 85 29.98 -16.30 12.83
C SER A 85 31.46 -16.34 12.40
N LEU A 86 31.77 -15.98 11.16
CA LEU A 86 33.16 -15.89 10.66
C LEU A 86 33.92 -14.70 11.27
N ASN A 87 33.22 -13.57 11.46
CA ASN A 87 33.80 -12.37 12.06
C ASN A 87 33.98 -12.49 13.58
N GLY A 88 33.38 -13.51 14.22
CA GLY A 88 33.53 -13.86 15.63
C GLY A 88 34.89 -14.48 16.01
N SER A 89 35.91 -14.36 15.16
CA SER A 89 37.29 -14.76 15.43
C SER A 89 38.02 -13.83 16.40
N THR A 90 37.33 -13.29 17.42
CA THR A 90 38.04 -12.77 18.59
C THR A 90 38.51 -13.98 19.38
N HIS A 91 39.81 -14.26 19.28
CA HIS A 91 40.59 -15.04 20.23
C HIS A 91 40.05 -14.81 21.65
N LYS A 92 39.22 -15.72 22.17
CA LYS A 92 39.08 -15.86 23.61
C LYS A 92 40.47 -16.19 24.13
N GLN A 93 41.11 -15.24 24.79
CA GLN A 93 42.29 -15.48 25.60
C GLN A 93 42.02 -16.71 26.47
N ARG A 94 42.85 -17.73 26.27
CA ARG A 94 42.91 -18.94 27.09
C ARG A 94 43.10 -18.50 28.55
N PRO A 95 42.22 -18.89 29.49
CA PRO A 95 42.53 -18.71 30.90
C PRO A 95 43.74 -19.61 31.23
N GLN A 96 44.83 -18.99 31.70
CA GLN A 96 45.97 -19.73 32.22
C GLN A 96 45.64 -20.22 33.65
N PRO A 97 45.84 -21.51 33.97
CA PRO A 97 45.96 -21.96 35.35
C PRO A 97 47.30 -21.55 35.96
#